data_AF-C8NCB8-F1
#
_entry.id   AF-C8NCB8-F1
#
_cell.length_a   1.000
_cell.length_b   1.000
_cell.length_c   1.000
_cell.angle_alpha   90.00
_cell.angle_beta   90.00
_cell.angle_gamma   90.00
#
_symmetry.space_group_name_H-M   'P 1'
#
loop_
_entity.id
_entity.type
_entity.pdbx_description
1 polymer ?
#
loop_
_entity_poly.entity_id
_entity_poly.type
_entity_poly.pdbx_seq_one_letter_code
_entity_poly.pdbx_strand_id
1 'polypeptide(L)'
;MSVYVAFYKGRPRPGASLRERVKYLFDGAIRVITRSPYSHCELAIPDTTRPGVYFCVSASVRDGGVRGKFMALPGDRWDLLPAIDPEYLRNPEHYDRALRTLPADTVSDWLRRHQGQRYDWLGVLRFVFPWLRQSEARWFCSEFVACVLGMDNPAKQSPQDIYQHLYGVSTI
;
A
#
# COMPACT_ATOMS: atom_id res chain seq x y z
N MET A 1 -18.23 -4.67 -1.40
CA MET A 1 -17.67 -3.41 -0.87
C MET A 1 -16.39 -3.11 -1.63
N SER A 2 -16.24 -1.94 -2.22
CA SER A 2 -15.03 -1.61 -2.99
C SER A 2 -13.86 -1.27 -2.09
N VAL A 3 -12.77 -2.00 -2.25
CA VAL A 3 -11.47 -1.73 -1.61
C VAL A 3 -10.71 -0.68 -2.43
N TYR A 4 -9.94 0.15 -1.73
CA TYR A 4 -9.04 1.12 -2.32
C TYR A 4 -7.59 0.78 -1.98
N VAL A 5 -6.64 1.34 -2.72
CA VAL A 5 -5.24 1.46 -2.29
C VAL A 5 -4.99 2.91 -1.91
N ALA A 6 -4.52 3.12 -0.70
CA ALA A 6 -4.15 4.40 -0.15
C ALA A 6 -2.65 4.62 -0.29
N PHE A 7 -2.24 5.71 -0.92
CA PHE A 7 -0.85 6.07 -1.18
C PHE A 7 -0.43 7.26 -0.32
N TYR A 8 0.53 7.05 0.58
CA TYR A 8 0.98 8.06 1.53
C TYR A 8 2.03 8.98 0.94
N LYS A 9 1.81 10.30 1.02
CA LYS A 9 2.72 11.32 0.49
C LYS A 9 3.98 11.53 1.33
N GLY A 10 3.99 11.13 2.60
CA GLY A 10 5.20 11.15 3.43
C GLY A 10 5.87 12.52 3.58
N ARG A 11 5.09 13.61 3.66
CA ARG A 11 5.62 14.99 3.77
C ARG A 11 5.37 15.58 5.16
N PRO A 12 6.32 16.31 5.76
CA PRO A 12 6.04 17.12 6.94
C PRO A 12 5.03 18.22 6.61
N ARG A 13 4.25 18.65 7.60
CA ARG A 13 3.33 19.78 7.42
C ARG A 13 4.11 21.09 7.21
N PRO A 14 3.52 22.08 6.50
CA PRO A 14 4.06 23.44 6.50
C PRO A 14 4.24 23.94 7.94
N GLY A 15 5.40 24.51 8.26
CA GLY A 15 5.72 24.96 9.62
C GLY A 15 6.11 23.87 10.62
N ALA A 16 6.27 22.61 10.21
CA ALA A 16 6.68 21.53 11.10
C ALA A 16 8.04 21.81 11.76
N SER A 17 8.11 21.52 13.07
CA SER A 17 9.33 21.63 13.87
C SER A 17 10.44 20.71 13.34
N LEU A 18 11.71 21.00 13.69
CA LEU A 18 12.84 20.16 13.29
C LEU A 18 12.66 18.70 13.75
N ARG A 19 12.19 18.50 15.00
CA ARG A 19 11.91 17.18 15.56
C ARG A 19 10.85 16.42 14.78
N GLU A 20 9.83 17.12 14.28
CA GLU A 20 8.82 16.51 13.43
C GLU A 20 9.39 16.15 12.06
N ARG A 21 10.19 17.02 11.45
CA ARG A 21 10.85 16.76 10.15
C ARG A 21 11.75 15.52 10.20
N VAL A 22 12.43 15.28 11.32
CA VAL A 22 13.24 14.06 11.52
C VAL A 22 12.42 12.78 11.34
N LYS A 23 11.14 12.77 11.74
CA LYS A 23 10.24 11.60 11.57
C LYS A 23 9.95 11.26 10.10
N TYR A 24 10.13 12.21 9.19
CA TYR A 24 9.90 12.06 7.75
C TYR A 24 11.18 11.83 6.96
N LEU A 25 12.35 11.75 7.60
CA LEU A 25 13.61 11.51 6.87
C LEU A 25 13.57 10.19 6.10
N PHE A 26 13.04 9.14 6.73
CA PHE A 26 12.87 7.84 6.08
C PHE A 26 11.87 7.93 4.92
N ASP A 27 10.72 8.60 5.12
CA ASP A 27 9.75 8.83 4.05
C ASP A 27 10.36 9.60 2.87
N GLY A 28 11.17 10.63 3.17
CA GLY A 28 11.89 11.42 2.17
C GLY A 28 12.92 10.60 1.40
N ALA A 29 13.69 9.76 2.09
CA ALA A 29 14.66 8.86 1.47
C ALA A 29 13.96 7.91 0.48
N ILE A 30 12.90 7.21 0.92
CA ILE A 30 12.14 6.30 0.04
C ILE A 30 11.67 7.03 -1.21
N ARG A 31 11.06 8.20 -1.06
CA ARG A 31 10.57 9.01 -2.19
C ARG A 31 11.66 9.40 -3.19
N VAL A 32 12.85 9.74 -2.70
CA VAL A 32 13.99 10.08 -3.57
C VAL A 32 14.49 8.84 -4.30
N ILE A 33 14.65 7.72 -3.59
CA ILE A 33 15.16 6.46 -4.14
C ILE A 33 14.21 5.89 -5.19
N THR A 34 12.91 5.84 -4.88
CA THR A 34 11.87 5.33 -5.80
C THR A 34 11.41 6.38 -6.81
N ARG A 35 11.98 7.60 -6.77
CA ARG A 35 11.59 8.75 -7.61
C ARG A 35 10.08 8.99 -7.61
N SER A 36 9.46 8.86 -6.43
CA SER A 36 8.00 8.87 -6.26
C SER A 36 7.55 9.99 -5.32
N PRO A 37 6.33 10.55 -5.50
CA PRO A 37 5.67 11.33 -4.46
C PRO A 37 5.29 10.49 -3.23
N TYR A 38 5.29 9.15 -3.31
CA TYR A 38 4.79 8.25 -2.28
C TYR A 38 5.90 7.50 -1.53
N SER A 39 5.74 7.36 -0.21
CA SER A 39 6.67 6.59 0.63
C SER A 39 6.07 5.31 1.21
N HIS A 40 4.74 5.15 1.14
CA HIS A 40 4.03 4.04 1.74
C HIS A 40 2.69 3.81 1.05
N CYS A 41 2.16 2.59 1.11
CA CYS A 41 0.81 2.29 0.65
C CYS A 41 0.11 1.24 1.52
N GLU A 42 -1.22 1.35 1.63
CA GLU A 42 -2.07 0.41 2.38
C GLU A 42 -3.34 0.06 1.59
N LEU A 43 -3.85 -1.17 1.74
CA LEU A 43 -5.20 -1.52 1.28
C LEU A 43 -6.21 -0.90 2.24
N ALA A 44 -7.20 -0.18 1.73
CA ALA A 44 -8.15 0.59 2.51
C ALA A 44 -9.57 0.10 2.25
N ILE A 45 -10.17 -0.52 3.27
CA ILE A 45 -11.57 -0.94 3.26
C ILE A 45 -12.40 0.17 3.92
N PRO A 46 -13.37 0.79 3.23
CA PRO A 46 -14.22 1.82 3.84
C PRO A 46 -14.93 1.29 5.08
N ASP A 47 -14.98 2.07 6.16
CA ASP A 47 -15.78 1.73 7.33
C ASP A 47 -17.25 2.10 7.07
N THR A 48 -18.18 1.16 7.27
CA THR A 48 -19.62 1.40 7.11
C THR A 48 -20.20 2.31 8.19
N THR A 49 -19.53 2.43 9.33
CA THR A 49 -20.04 3.13 10.52
C THR A 49 -19.51 4.56 10.64
N ARG A 50 -18.32 4.82 10.09
CA ARG A 50 -17.58 6.08 10.27
C ARG A 50 -17.14 6.65 8.91
N PRO A 51 -17.85 7.66 8.38
CA PRO A 51 -17.47 8.30 7.12
C PRO A 51 -16.03 8.81 7.14
N GLY A 52 -15.27 8.52 6.08
CA GLY A 52 -13.87 8.94 5.93
C GLY A 52 -12.85 8.13 6.76
N VAL A 53 -13.31 7.14 7.53
CA VAL A 53 -12.45 6.15 8.20
C VAL A 53 -12.38 4.89 7.36
N TYR A 54 -11.19 4.31 7.31
CA TYR A 54 -10.92 3.09 6.57
C TYR A 54 -10.21 2.09 7.48
N PHE A 55 -10.54 0.82 7.35
CA PHE A 55 -9.70 -0.25 7.85
C PHE A 55 -8.55 -0.47 6.88
N CYS A 56 -7.36 0.00 7.28
CA CYS A 56 -6.16 -0.04 6.47
C CYS A 56 -5.32 -1.27 6.82
N VAL A 57 -4.90 -2.01 5.80
CA VAL A 57 -4.17 -3.27 5.90
C VAL A 57 -2.89 -3.20 5.07
N SER A 58 -1.74 -3.33 5.74
CA SER A 58 -0.43 -3.36 5.10
C SER A 58 0.66 -3.77 6.10
N ALA A 59 1.89 -3.90 5.62
CA ALA A 59 3.09 -3.96 6.45
C ALA A 59 3.62 -2.55 6.73
N SER A 60 3.67 -2.15 8.01
CA SER A 60 4.13 -0.81 8.43
C SER A 60 5.44 -0.88 9.21
N VAL A 61 6.39 -0.04 8.82
CA VAL A 61 7.65 0.18 9.56
C VAL A 61 7.37 0.59 11.01
N ARG A 62 6.45 1.55 11.18
CA ARG A 62 6.16 2.18 12.47
C ARG A 62 5.45 1.22 13.42
N ASP A 63 4.72 0.26 12.87
CA ASP A 63 3.97 -0.74 13.63
C ASP A 63 4.69 -2.10 13.66
N GLY A 64 5.88 -2.21 13.06
CA GLY A 64 6.78 -3.36 13.17
C GLY A 64 6.46 -4.56 12.26
N GLY A 65 5.45 -4.48 11.40
CA GLY A 65 5.03 -5.60 10.55
C GLY A 65 3.65 -5.45 9.93
N VAL A 66 3.08 -6.57 9.49
CA VAL A 66 1.74 -6.68 8.90
C VAL A 66 0.68 -6.43 9.97
N ARG A 67 -0.21 -5.47 9.70
CA ARG A 67 -1.27 -5.04 10.62
C ARG A 67 -2.53 -4.62 9.88
N GLY A 68 -3.66 -4.66 10.60
CA GLY A 68 -4.88 -3.94 10.27
C GLY A 68 -5.11 -2.79 11.26
N LYS A 69 -5.51 -1.61 10.79
CA LYS A 69 -5.80 -0.44 11.65
C LYS A 69 -6.88 0.45 11.06
N PHE A 70 -7.85 0.85 11.89
CA PHE A 70 -8.79 1.91 11.53
C PHE A 70 -8.11 3.28 11.59
N MET A 71 -8.17 4.03 10.49
CA MET A 71 -7.63 5.38 10.44
C MET A 71 -8.33 6.24 9.38
N ALA A 72 -8.30 7.56 9.61
CA ALA A 72 -8.72 8.53 8.61
C ALA A 72 -7.63 8.72 7.55
N LEU A 73 -8.05 8.91 6.30
CA LEU A 73 -7.17 9.09 5.14
C LEU A 73 -7.45 10.46 4.49
N PRO A 74 -7.01 11.57 5.10
CA PRO A 74 -7.28 12.89 4.55
C PRO A 74 -6.48 13.12 3.25
N GLY A 75 -7.11 13.74 2.25
CA GLY A 75 -6.58 13.86 0.88
C GLY A 75 -5.30 14.69 0.73
N ASP A 76 -4.99 15.55 1.69
CA ASP A 76 -3.70 16.28 1.74
C ASP A 76 -2.52 15.33 2.06
N ARG A 77 -2.81 14.16 2.63
CA ARG A 77 -1.82 13.17 3.07
C ARG A 77 -1.81 11.90 2.23
N TRP A 78 -2.97 11.54 1.69
CA TRP A 78 -3.20 10.29 1.00
C TRP A 78 -3.87 10.53 -0.35
N ASP A 79 -3.45 9.77 -1.35
CA ASP A 79 -4.23 9.59 -2.57
C ASP A 79 -4.88 8.21 -2.54
N LEU A 80 -6.13 8.10 -3.00
CA LEU A 80 -6.88 6.85 -3.03
C LEU A 80 -7.18 6.47 -4.48
N LEU A 81 -6.81 5.25 -4.87
CA LEU A 81 -7.26 4.65 -6.12
C LEU A 81 -8.07 3.38 -5.83
N PRO A 82 -9.07 3.02 -6.64
CA PRO A 82 -9.74 1.73 -6.51
C PRO A 82 -8.73 0.58 -6.62
N ALA A 83 -8.79 -0.38 -5.71
CA ALA A 83 -8.02 -1.61 -5.83
C ALA A 83 -8.73 -2.49 -6.86
N ILE A 84 -8.13 -2.71 -8.03
CA ILE A 84 -8.73 -3.51 -9.10
C ILE A 84 -8.49 -4.99 -8.82
N ASP A 85 -9.52 -5.80 -9.01
CA ASP A 85 -9.45 -7.25 -8.83
C ASP A 85 -8.57 -7.86 -9.94
N PRO A 86 -7.51 -8.64 -9.61
CA PRO A 86 -6.72 -9.32 -10.63
C PRO A 86 -7.53 -10.33 -11.47
N GLU A 87 -8.63 -10.88 -10.96
CA GLU A 87 -9.53 -11.74 -11.77
C GLU A 87 -10.21 -10.94 -12.88
N TYR A 88 -10.66 -9.71 -12.59
CA TYR A 88 -11.21 -8.82 -13.60
C TYR A 88 -10.20 -8.54 -14.72
N LEU A 89 -8.93 -8.29 -14.39
CA LEU A 89 -7.90 -8.04 -15.39
C LEU A 89 -7.65 -9.24 -16.32
N ARG A 90 -7.92 -10.47 -15.86
CA ARG A 90 -7.78 -11.69 -16.66
C ARG A 90 -8.98 -11.97 -17.56
N ASN A 91 -10.20 -11.64 -17.11
CA ASN A 91 -11.41 -11.87 -17.89
C ASN A 91 -12.47 -10.76 -17.65
N PRO A 92 -12.30 -9.58 -18.30
CA PRO A 92 -13.18 -8.44 -18.07
C PRO A 92 -14.64 -8.67 -18.46
N GLU A 93 -14.89 -9.46 -19.51
CA GLU A 93 -16.24 -9.68 -20.05
C GLU A 93 -17.16 -10.45 -19.09
N HIS A 94 -16.58 -11.19 -18.15
CA HIS A 94 -17.32 -11.97 -17.17
C HIS A 94 -17.65 -11.21 -15.88
N TYR A 95 -17.18 -9.97 -15.76
CA TYR A 95 -17.29 -9.15 -14.54
C TYR A 95 -18.22 -7.96 -14.76
N ASP A 96 -19.22 -7.81 -13.90
CA ASP A 96 -19.96 -6.55 -13.81
C ASP A 96 -19.08 -5.44 -13.20
N ARG A 97 -19.37 -4.19 -13.55
CA ARG A 97 -18.65 -2.99 -13.08
C ARG A 97 -18.60 -2.90 -11.55
N ALA A 98 -19.60 -3.43 -10.85
CA ALA A 98 -19.63 -3.47 -9.39
C ALA A 98 -18.60 -4.44 -8.78
N LEU A 99 -18.18 -5.46 -9.53
CA LEU A 99 -17.24 -6.49 -9.08
C LEU A 99 -15.79 -6.19 -9.46
N ARG A 100 -15.54 -5.16 -10.29
CA ARG A 100 -14.18 -4.81 -10.77
C ARG A 100 -13.15 -4.56 -9.66
N THR A 101 -13.60 -4.24 -8.45
CA THR A 101 -12.72 -3.91 -7.32
C THR A 101 -12.50 -5.09 -6.43
N LEU A 102 -11.28 -5.21 -5.90
CA LEU A 102 -10.87 -6.25 -4.98
C LEU A 102 -11.89 -6.42 -3.82
N PRO A 103 -12.34 -7.65 -3.53
CA PRO A 103 -13.23 -7.90 -2.40
C PRO A 103 -12.57 -7.62 -1.05
N ALA A 104 -13.33 -7.05 -0.11
CA ALA A 104 -12.89 -6.79 1.26
C ALA A 104 -12.50 -8.08 2.01
N ASP A 105 -13.14 -9.19 1.69
CA ASP A 105 -12.85 -10.50 2.28
C ASP A 105 -11.45 -10.98 1.88
N THR A 106 -11.03 -10.77 0.62
CA THR A 106 -9.68 -11.07 0.16
C THR A 106 -8.62 -10.35 1.01
N VAL A 107 -8.82 -9.06 1.27
CA VAL A 107 -7.91 -8.28 2.13
C VAL A 107 -7.89 -8.83 3.56
N SER A 108 -9.07 -9.16 4.09
CA SER A 108 -9.24 -9.68 5.44
C SER A 108 -8.58 -11.06 5.61
N ASP A 109 -8.67 -11.92 4.60
CA ASP A 109 -8.02 -13.22 4.51
C ASP A 109 -6.50 -13.09 4.55
N TRP A 110 -5.95 -12.19 3.72
CA TRP A 110 -4.52 -11.90 3.70
C TRP A 110 -4.03 -11.36 5.04
N LEU A 111 -4.78 -10.45 5.66
CA LEU A 111 -4.47 -9.99 7.00
C LEU A 111 -4.44 -11.18 7.97
N ARG A 112 -5.46 -12.04 8.01
CA ARG A 112 -5.50 -13.18 8.95
C ARG A 112 -4.31 -14.12 8.78
N ARG A 113 -3.83 -14.36 7.55
CA ARG A 113 -2.68 -15.24 7.29
C ARG A 113 -1.34 -14.64 7.69
N HIS A 114 -1.19 -13.32 7.56
CA HIS A 114 0.11 -12.65 7.69
C HIS A 114 0.22 -11.70 8.89
N GLN A 115 -0.86 -11.45 9.63
CA GLN A 115 -0.89 -10.54 10.76
C GLN A 115 0.21 -10.88 11.78
N GLY A 116 0.97 -9.86 12.18
CA GLY A 116 2.08 -10.01 13.12
C GLY A 116 3.40 -10.47 12.49
N GLN A 117 3.42 -10.84 11.21
CA GLN A 117 4.69 -11.07 10.51
C GLN A 117 5.50 -9.77 10.44
N ARG A 118 6.81 -9.89 10.69
CA ARG A 118 7.68 -8.73 10.95
C ARG A 118 7.97 -7.95 9.67
N TYR A 119 8.32 -6.68 9.85
CA TYR A 119 8.71 -5.81 8.75
C TYR A 119 10.03 -6.24 8.10
N ASP A 120 10.09 -6.27 6.76
CA ASP A 120 11.32 -6.58 6.03
C ASP A 120 12.19 -5.35 5.76
N TRP A 121 13.08 -5.05 6.68
CA TRP A 121 14.06 -3.98 6.52
C TRP A 121 15.05 -4.24 5.38
N LEU A 122 15.47 -5.49 5.17
CA LEU A 122 16.42 -5.83 4.10
C LEU A 122 15.72 -5.73 2.75
N GLY A 123 14.46 -6.16 2.66
CA GLY A 123 13.60 -5.99 1.51
C GLY A 123 13.48 -4.53 1.06
N VAL A 124 13.18 -3.60 1.99
CA VAL A 124 13.13 -2.16 1.65
C VAL A 124 14.49 -1.61 1.23
N LEU A 125 15.58 -2.05 1.85
CA LEU A 125 16.92 -1.60 1.47
C LEU A 125 17.32 -2.03 0.05
N ARG A 126 16.63 -3.00 -0.58
CA ARG A 126 16.88 -3.40 -1.97
C ARG A 126 16.63 -2.28 -2.98
N PHE A 127 15.77 -1.32 -2.66
CA PHE A 127 15.58 -0.14 -3.51
C PHE A 127 16.86 0.70 -3.63
N VAL A 128 17.78 0.58 -2.67
CA VAL A 128 19.12 1.22 -2.71
C VAL A 128 20.21 0.21 -3.06
N PHE A 129 20.12 -1.01 -2.53
CA PHE A 129 21.13 -2.06 -2.61
C PHE A 129 20.52 -3.33 -3.20
N PRO A 130 20.40 -3.45 -4.54
CA PRO A 130 19.61 -4.50 -5.19
C PRO A 130 20.05 -5.94 -4.89
N TRP A 131 21.30 -6.12 -4.46
CA TRP A 131 21.89 -7.41 -4.10
C TRP A 131 21.45 -7.97 -2.74
N LEU A 132 20.78 -7.16 -1.91
CA LEU A 132 20.23 -7.65 -0.64
C LEU A 132 19.10 -8.66 -0.91
N ARG A 133 19.01 -9.69 -0.06
CA ARG A 133 17.94 -10.70 -0.15
C ARG A 133 16.72 -10.24 0.63
N GLN A 134 15.56 -10.35 -0.02
CA GLN A 134 14.27 -10.23 0.64
C GLN A 134 13.98 -11.52 1.43
N SER A 135 13.29 -11.38 2.55
CA SER A 135 12.86 -12.52 3.37
C SER A 135 11.46 -12.97 2.97
N GLU A 136 11.27 -14.27 2.78
CA GLU A 136 9.95 -14.87 2.49
C GLU A 136 8.99 -14.83 3.70
N ALA A 137 9.48 -14.52 4.89
CA ALA A 137 8.71 -14.51 6.15
C ALA A 137 8.46 -13.09 6.69
N ARG A 138 8.85 -12.06 5.94
CA ARG A 138 8.71 -10.65 6.34
C ARG A 138 8.16 -9.86 5.17
N TRP A 139 7.50 -8.76 5.49
CA TRP A 139 6.80 -7.96 4.49
C TRP A 139 7.18 -6.50 4.59
N PHE A 140 7.22 -5.82 3.45
CA PHE A 140 7.15 -4.37 3.39
C PHE A 140 5.90 -3.92 2.63
N CYS A 141 5.58 -2.64 2.76
CA CYS A 141 4.25 -2.11 2.41
C CYS A 141 3.82 -2.39 0.98
N SER A 142 4.64 -2.02 -0.01
CA SER A 142 4.30 -2.19 -1.41
C SER A 142 4.34 -3.64 -1.85
N GLU A 143 5.25 -4.46 -1.31
CA GLU A 143 5.24 -5.90 -1.56
C GLU A 143 3.93 -6.55 -1.10
N PHE A 144 3.48 -6.25 0.12
CA PHE A 144 2.23 -6.80 0.64
C PHE A 144 1.04 -6.42 -0.25
N VAL A 145 0.93 -5.14 -0.61
CA VAL A 145 -0.14 -4.64 -1.48
C VAL A 145 -0.05 -5.26 -2.88
N ALA A 146 1.14 -5.33 -3.48
CA ALA A 146 1.36 -5.91 -4.79
C ALA A 146 1.02 -7.40 -4.84
N CYS A 147 1.33 -8.15 -3.78
CA CYS A 147 0.94 -9.56 -3.64
C CYS A 147 -0.59 -9.73 -3.63
N VAL A 148 -1.29 -8.91 -2.86
CA VAL A 148 -2.76 -8.96 -2.79
C VAL A 148 -3.40 -8.58 -4.13
N LEU A 149 -2.81 -7.63 -4.85
CA LEU A 149 -3.23 -7.24 -6.20
C LEU A 149 -2.81 -8.25 -7.29
N GLY A 150 -2.06 -9.30 -6.94
CA GLY A 150 -1.60 -10.30 -7.92
C GLY A 150 -0.61 -9.75 -8.94
N MET A 151 0.14 -8.71 -8.61
CA MET A 151 1.16 -8.13 -9.51
C MET A 151 2.39 -9.02 -9.62
N ASP A 152 3.05 -9.00 -10.78
CA ASP A 152 4.29 -9.73 -10.99
C ASP A 152 5.45 -9.14 -10.17
N ASN A 153 6.32 -10.02 -9.67
CA ASN A 153 7.50 -9.67 -8.86
C ASN A 153 7.20 -8.66 -7.72
N PRO A 154 6.28 -8.96 -6.77
CA PRO A 154 5.85 -8.03 -5.71
C PRO A 154 7.01 -7.38 -4.94
N ALA A 155 8.08 -8.12 -4.67
CA ALA A 155 9.26 -7.64 -3.95
C ALA A 155 10.12 -6.61 -4.71
N LYS A 156 9.79 -6.31 -5.98
CA LYS A 156 10.40 -5.24 -6.77
C LYS A 156 9.48 -4.02 -6.91
N GLN A 157 8.21 -4.15 -6.52
CA GLN A 157 7.21 -3.11 -6.71
C GLN A 157 7.32 -2.06 -5.60
N SER A 158 7.42 -0.79 -6.00
CA SER A 158 7.33 0.37 -5.12
C SER A 158 5.89 0.88 -5.05
N PRO A 159 5.56 1.78 -4.10
CA PRO A 159 4.24 2.43 -4.09
C PRO A 159 3.92 3.16 -5.40
N GLN A 160 4.94 3.65 -6.12
CA GLN A 160 4.76 4.30 -7.42
C GLN A 160 4.31 3.32 -8.50
N ASP A 161 4.92 2.14 -8.54
CA ASP A 161 4.62 1.14 -9.57
C ASP A 161 3.19 0.65 -9.41
N ILE A 162 2.74 0.44 -8.16
CA ILE A 162 1.35 0.09 -7.83
C ILE A 162 0.40 1.22 -8.23
N TYR A 163 0.76 2.48 -7.95
CA TYR A 163 -0.06 3.62 -8.33
C TYR A 163 -0.23 3.68 -9.85
N GLN A 164 0.85 3.54 -10.61
CA GLN A 164 0.83 3.58 -12.07
C GLN A 164 0.05 2.41 -12.66
N HIS A 165 0.21 1.21 -12.10
CA HIS A 165 -0.55 0.03 -12.49
C HIS A 165 -2.06 0.29 -12.33
N LEU A 166 -2.49 0.70 -11.13
CA LEU A 166 -3.91 0.96 -10.83
C LEU A 166 -4.49 2.14 -11.63
N TYR A 167 -3.71 3.20 -11.82
CA TYR A 167 -4.14 4.35 -12.60
C TYR A 167 -4.35 3.98 -14.08
N GLY A 168 -3.42 3.20 -14.63
CA GLY A 168 -3.50 2.69 -16.00
C GLY A 168 -4.75 1.84 -16.20
N VAL A 169 -5.02 0.88 -15.32
CA VAL A 169 -6.19 -0.01 -15.45
C VAL A 169 -7.52 0.66 -15.08
N SER A 170 -7.50 1.74 -14.29
CA SER A 170 -8.74 2.46 -13.91
C SER A 170 -9.24 3.43 -14.98
N THR A 171 -8.39 3.75 -15.96
CA THR A 171 -8.68 4.72 -17.03
C THR A 171 -9.09 4.04 -18.35
N ILE A 172 -9.00 2.71 -18.40
CA ILE A 172 -9.51 1.86 -19.49
C ILE A 172 -11.00 1.59 -19.24
#